data_AF-A0A0B8PNE0-F1
#
_entry.id   AF-A0A0B8PNE0-F1
#
_cell.length_a   1.000
_cell.length_b   1.000
_cell.length_c   1.000
_cell.angle_alpha   90.00
_cell.angle_beta   90.00
_cell.angle_gamma   90.00
#
_symmetry.space_group_name_H-M   'P 1'
#
loop_
_entity.id
_entity.type
_entity.pdbx_description
1 polymer ?
#
loop_
_entity_poly.entity_id
_entity_poly.type
_entity_poly.pdbx_seq_one_letter_code
_entity_poly.pdbx_strand_id
1 'polypeptide(L)'
;MAGFVVLLIGMVANIFLQMPMLHLAMSSMFILFSTGVILLTTQQIVRGGETNYISATVSLYVSIYNLFISLLSILGIMNND
;
A
#
# COMPACT_ATOMS: atom_id res chain seq x y z
N MET A 1 -12.16 6.59 -0.64
CA MET A 1 -12.75 5.51 -1.46
C MET A 1 -12.19 5.48 -2.88
N ALA A 2 -12.20 6.59 -3.63
CA ALA A 2 -11.71 6.60 -5.01
C ALA A 2 -10.29 6.00 -5.21
N GLY A 3 -9.31 6.40 -4.39
CA GLY A 3 -7.94 5.88 -4.50
C GLY A 3 -7.81 4.37 -4.27
N PHE A 4 -8.59 3.80 -3.35
CA PHE A 4 -8.59 2.35 -3.09
C PHE A 4 -9.18 1.56 -4.27
N VAL A 5 -10.24 2.08 -4.90
CA VAL A 5 -10.86 1.45 -6.08
C VAL A 5 -9.90 1.48 -7.28
N VAL A 6 -9.20 2.59 -7.49
CA VAL A 6 -8.18 2.71 -8.55
C VAL A 6 -7.06 1.69 -8.34
N LEU A 7 -6.60 1.51 -7.10
CA LEU A 7 -5.57 0.51 -6.77
C LEU A 7 -6.05 -0.92 -7.03
N LEU A 8 -7.29 -1.24 -6.68
CA LEU A 8 -7.87 -2.55 -6.95
C LEU A 8 -7.94 -2.87 -8.45
N ILE A 9 -8.44 -1.93 -9.25
CA ILE A 9 -8.52 -2.09 -10.71
C ILE A 9 -7.11 -2.20 -11.31
N GLY A 10 -6.19 -1.34 -10.88
CA GLY A 10 -4.80 -1.36 -11.33
C GLY A 10 -4.10 -2.67 -10.99
N MET A 11 -4.39 -3.27 -9.83
CA MET A 11 -3.84 -4.58 -9.44
C MET A 11 -4.35 -5.70 -10.35
N VAL A 12 -5.65 -5.74 -10.64
CA VAL A 12 -6.23 -6.71 -11.57
C VAL A 12 -5.64 -6.54 -12.97
N ALA A 13 -5.55 -5.30 -13.46
CA ALA A 13 -4.93 -5.00 -14.76
C ALA A 13 -3.46 -5.43 -14.82
N ASN A 14 -2.69 -5.25 -13.73
CA ASN A 14 -1.29 -5.64 -13.65
C ASN A 14 -1.08 -7.15 -13.87
N ILE A 15 -1.98 -7.98 -13.35
CA ILE A 15 -1.92 -9.45 -13.48
C ILE A 15 -1.99 -9.88 -14.96
N PHE A 16 -2.84 -9.23 -15.76
CA PHE A 16 -3.05 -9.58 -17.17
C PHE A 16 -2.06 -8.89 -18.12
N LEU A 17 -1.72 -7.63 -17.85
CA LEU A 17 -0.90 -6.83 -18.77
C LEU A 17 0.61 -7.03 -18.56
N GLN A 18 1.04 -7.35 -17.34
CA GLN A 18 2.45 -7.63 -16.98
C GLN A 18 3.47 -6.60 -17.49
N MET A 19 3.05 -5.35 -17.68
CA MET A 19 3.91 -4.28 -18.18
C MET A 19 4.82 -3.76 -17.06
N PRO A 20 6.16 -3.69 -17.25
CA PRO A 20 7.10 -3.21 -16.23
C PRO A 20 6.77 -1.80 -15.71
N MET A 21 6.42 -0.88 -16.62
CA MET A 21 6.01 0.49 -16.28
C MET A 21 4.74 0.54 -15.42
N LEU A 22 3.76 -0.32 -15.72
CA LEU A 22 2.54 -0.41 -14.92
C LEU A 22 2.85 -0.94 -13.52
N HIS A 23 3.76 -1.90 -13.39
CA HIS A 23 4.19 -2.42 -12.10
C HIS A 23 4.86 -1.34 -11.24
N LEU A 24 5.76 -0.54 -11.82
CA LEU A 24 6.39 0.59 -11.12
C LEU A 24 5.39 1.66 -10.68
N ALA A 25 4.44 2.01 -11.56
CA ALA A 25 3.38 2.96 -11.23
C ALA A 25 2.51 2.45 -10.07
N MET A 26 2.14 1.17 -10.10
CA MET A 26 1.36 0.53 -9.05
C MET A 26 2.13 0.50 -7.72
N SER A 27 3.39 0.07 -7.72
CA SER A 27 4.23 0.06 -6.51
C SER A 27 4.36 1.44 -5.90
N SER A 28 4.56 2.49 -6.72
CA SER A 28 4.58 3.88 -6.26
C SER A 28 3.26 4.31 -5.62
N MET A 29 2.12 3.96 -6.23
CA MET A 29 0.80 4.28 -5.67
C MET A 29 0.52 3.52 -4.37
N PHE A 30 0.94 2.25 -4.27
CA PHE A 30 0.80 1.46 -3.05
C PHE A 30 1.66 1.99 -1.91
N ILE A 31 2.84 2.54 -2.19
CA ILE A 31 3.67 3.23 -1.18
C ILE A 31 2.91 4.40 -0.59
N LEU A 32 2.40 5.31 -1.43
CA LEU A 32 1.65 6.50 -1.00
C LEU A 32 0.37 6.13 -0.24
N PHE A 33 -0.35 5.12 -0.72
CA PHE A 33 -1.56 4.64 -0.07
C PHE A 33 -1.26 4.03 1.30
N SER A 34 -0.28 3.14 1.37
CA SER A 34 0.08 2.45 2.62
C SER A 34 0.59 3.43 3.67
N THR A 35 1.41 4.41 3.28
CA THR A 35 1.84 5.50 4.20
C THR A 35 0.67 6.37 4.65
N GLY A 36 -0.25 6.70 3.76
CA GLY A 36 -1.48 7.42 4.11
C GLY A 36 -2.32 6.65 5.14
N VAL A 37 -2.52 5.35 4.95
CA VAL A 37 -3.25 4.50 5.90
C VAL A 37 -2.52 4.40 7.24
N ILE A 38 -1.19 4.21 7.25
CA ILE A 38 -0.41 4.19 8.50
C ILE A 38 -0.59 5.50 9.28
N LEU A 39 -0.51 6.65 8.60
CA LEU A 39 -0.69 7.96 9.22
C LEU A 39 -2.10 8.09 9.82
N LEU A 40 -3.13 7.76 9.04
CA LEU A 40 -4.53 7.89 9.48
C LEU A 40 -4.84 6.96 10.66
N THR A 41 -4.45 5.69 10.58
CA THR A 41 -4.68 4.70 11.65
C THR A 41 -3.91 5.10 12.91
N THR A 42 -2.65 5.52 12.78
CA THR A 42 -1.86 5.99 13.93
C THR A 42 -2.50 7.21 14.57
N GLN A 43 -2.97 8.17 13.77
CA GLN A 43 -3.69 9.35 14.26
C GLN A 43 -4.97 8.96 15.00
N GLN A 44 -5.74 8.00 14.50
CA GLN A 44 -6.96 7.51 15.14
C GLN A 44 -6.67 6.84 16.49
N ILE A 45 -5.60 6.03 16.57
CA ILE A 45 -5.16 5.41 17.83
C ILE A 45 -4.77 6.48 18.84
N VAL A 46 -3.92 7.44 18.47
CA VAL A 46 -3.42 8.49 19.37
C VAL A 46 -4.54 9.38 19.88
N ARG A 47 -5.55 9.67 19.03
CA ARG A 47 -6.71 10.50 19.38
C ARG A 47 -7.81 9.73 20.11
N GLY A 48 -7.64 8.44 20.37
CA GLY A 48 -8.67 7.59 20.99
C GLY A 48 -9.92 7.38 20.12
N GLY A 49 -9.81 7.62 18.81
CA GLY A 49 -10.90 7.39 17.86
C GLY A 49 -11.11 5.92 17.53
N GLU A 50 -10.05 5.11 17.60
CA GLU A 50 -10.11 3.66 17.38
C GLU A 50 -9.97 2.92 18.70
N THR A 51 -11.07 2.31 19.17
CA THR A 51 -11.12 1.61 20.47
C THR A 51 -10.78 0.13 20.36
N ASN A 52 -10.81 -0.42 19.15
CA ASN A 52 -10.48 -1.82 18.90
C ASN A 52 -9.00 -1.96 18.52
N TYR A 53 -8.18 -2.36 19.49
CA TYR A 53 -6.74 -2.55 19.29
C TYR A 53 -6.41 -3.69 18.31
N ILE A 54 -7.28 -4.69 18.17
CA ILE A 54 -7.05 -5.81 17.24
C ILE A 54 -7.19 -5.32 15.80
N SER A 55 -8.29 -4.64 15.46
CA SER A 55 -8.47 -4.09 14.11
C SER A 55 -7.38 -3.07 13.77
N ALA A 56 -7.05 -2.19 14.73
CA ALA A 56 -6.02 -1.17 14.55
C ALA A 56 -4.64 -1.76 14.26
N THR A 57 -4.22 -2.75 15.04
CA THR A 57 -2.91 -3.41 14.87
C THR A 57 -2.84 -4.25 13.60
N VAL A 58 -3.88 -5.00 13.26
CA VAL A 58 -3.94 -5.77 12.00
C VAL A 58 -3.90 -4.82 10.79
N SER A 59 -4.62 -3.71 10.84
CA SER A 59 -4.61 -2.71 9.77
C SER A 59 -3.23 -2.07 9.58
N LEU A 60 -2.55 -1.74 10.68
CA LEU A 60 -1.17 -1.26 10.64
C LEU A 60 -0.22 -2.31 10.06
N TYR A 61 -0.32 -3.57 10.51
CA TYR A 61 0.51 -4.67 10.01
C TYR A 61 0.37 -4.85 8.48
N VAL A 62 -0.87 -4.94 7.98
CA VAL A 62 -1.15 -5.09 6.54
C VAL A 62 -0.59 -3.91 5.75
N SER A 63 -0.74 -2.69 6.27
CA SER A 63 -0.25 -1.49 5.61
C SER A 63 1.29 -1.44 5.55
N ILE A 64 1.96 -1.82 6.65
CA ILE A 64 3.43 -1.91 6.69
C ILE A 64 3.94 -3.01 5.75
N TYR A 65 3.27 -4.16 5.71
CA TYR A 65 3.61 -5.24 4.80
C TYR A 65 3.51 -4.80 3.34
N ASN A 66 2.40 -4.15 2.96
CA ASN A 66 2.20 -3.63 1.61
C ASN A 66 3.26 -2.58 1.24
N LEU A 67 3.58 -1.67 2.17
CA LEU A 67 4.64 -0.68 1.99
C LEU A 67 5.99 -1.35 1.73
N PHE A 68 6.34 -2.36 2.53
CA PHE A 68 7.60 -3.09 2.41
C PHE A 68 7.71 -3.79 1.05
N ILE A 69 6.69 -4.56 0.64
CA ILE A 69 6.70 -5.26 -0.65
C ILE A 69 6.76 -4.27 -1.82
N SER A 70 6.05 -3.15 -1.74
CA SER A 70 6.06 -2.13 -2.80
C SER A 70 7.42 -1.45 -2.93
N LEU A 71 8.09 -1.16 -1.80
CA LEU A 71 9.46 -0.65 -1.80
C LEU A 71 10.44 -1.69 -2.35
N LEU A 72 10.31 -2.95 -1.93
CA LEU A 72 11.14 -4.04 -2.43
C LEU A 72 10.99 -4.23 -3.93
N SER A 73 9.77 -4.11 -4.46
CA SER A 73 9.50 -4.15 -5.91
C SER A 73 10.25 -3.05 -6.66
N ILE A 74 10.19 -1.78 -6.20
CA ILE A 74 10.91 -0.67 -6.83
C ILE A 74 12.42 -0.89 -6.75
N LEU A 75 12.94 -1.22 -5.57
CA LEU A 75 14.38 -1.45 -5.37
C LEU A 75 14.89 -2.65 -6.17
N GLY A 76 14.09 -3.72 -6.28
CA GLY A 76 14.42 -4.89 -7.06
C GLY A 76 14.50 -4.60 -8.56
N ILE A 77 13.59 -3.79 -9.09
CA ILE A 77 13.64 -3.35 -10.49
C ILE A 77 14.83 -2.43 -10.75
N MET A 78 15.13 -1.50 -9.82
CA MET A 78 16.28 -0.60 -9.95
C MET A 78 17.64 -1.30 -9.90
N ASN A 79 17.71 -2.51 -9.34
CA ASN A 79 18.93 -3.32 -9.26
C ASN A 79 19.09 -4.31 -10.43
N ASN A 80 18.08 -4.49 -11.27
CA ASN A 80 18.15 -5.32 -12.47
C ASN A 80 18.54 -4.43 -13.65
N ASP A 81 19.84 -4.26 -13.88
CA ASP A 81 20.41 -3.76 -15.15
C ASP A 81 20.21 -4.76 -16.30
#